data_AF-A0A4R2JRU2-F1
#
_entry.id   AF-A0A4R2JRU2-F1
#
_cell.length_a   1.000
_cell.length_b   1.000
_cell.length_c   1.000
_cell.angle_alpha   90.00
_cell.angle_beta   90.00
_cell.angle_gamma   90.00
#
_symmetry.space_group_name_H-M   'P 1'
#
loop_
_entity.id
_entity.type
_entity.pdbx_description
1 polymer ?
#
loop_
_entity_poly.entity_id
_entity_poly.type
_entity_poly.pdbx_seq_one_letter_code
_entity_poly.pdbx_strand_id
1 'polypeptide(L)'
;MAELGETQNPKELVPGDVGSVTSTMYAMRSYGDALHEAGAGLSRIDTQDGWQGQAGDQFRGRFHGEPKKWLDAGDCFHGAANALDSYASTLQWAQGQAGDAITLWNDGQTETANAKAAHDHAVAQAKQDAADKTANGTPTTAPDIPFNDPGEAKREAARQKLNSARSQLKSTGDTAEKSRPSPQASPARRRTG
;
A
#
# COMPACT_ATOMS: atom_id res chain seq x y z
N MET A 1 -1.99 -11.08 7.62
CA MET A 1 -1.69 -9.69 8.05
C MET A 1 -2.15 -9.58 9.48
N ALA A 2 -1.46 -8.80 10.33
CA ALA A 2 -1.92 -8.58 11.70
C ALA A 2 -3.24 -7.79 11.69
N GLU A 3 -4.00 -7.89 12.77
CA GLU A 3 -5.26 -7.15 12.97
C GLU A 3 -5.16 -6.13 14.12
N LEU A 4 -6.14 -5.22 14.17
CA LEU A 4 -6.23 -4.23 15.25
C LEU A 4 -6.32 -4.93 16.62
N GLY A 5 -5.49 -4.51 17.56
CA GLY A 5 -5.37 -5.12 18.89
C GLY A 5 -4.30 -6.21 19.00
N GLU A 6 -3.77 -6.73 17.87
CA GLU A 6 -2.65 -7.69 17.88
C GLU A 6 -1.28 -6.99 17.86
N THR A 7 -1.23 -5.78 17.30
CA THR A 7 0.00 -5.00 17.11
C THR A 7 -0.26 -3.50 17.26
N GLN A 8 0.79 -2.78 17.65
CA GLN A 8 0.84 -1.31 17.65
C GLN A 8 1.72 -0.77 16.50
N ASN A 9 2.20 -1.66 15.62
CA ASN A 9 3.03 -1.32 14.47
C ASN A 9 2.16 -1.20 13.20
N PRO A 10 2.00 0.00 12.61
CA PRO A 10 1.19 0.17 11.40
C PRO A 10 1.69 -0.65 10.20
N LYS A 11 3.00 -0.94 10.15
CA LYS A 11 3.61 -1.73 9.07
C LYS A 11 3.26 -3.22 9.16
N GLU A 12 2.84 -3.73 10.32
CA GLU A 12 2.35 -5.11 10.45
C GLU A 12 0.88 -5.24 10.00
N LEU A 13 0.11 -4.16 10.13
CA LEU A 13 -1.26 -4.06 9.61
C LEU A 13 -1.30 -3.81 8.09
N VAL A 14 -0.36 -3.03 7.57
CA VAL A 14 -0.18 -2.75 6.14
C VAL A 14 1.28 -3.03 5.75
N PRO A 15 1.58 -4.29 5.39
CA PRO A 15 2.95 -4.70 5.07
C PRO A 15 3.50 -4.02 3.82
N GLY A 16 4.78 -3.67 3.89
CA GLY A 16 5.54 -3.11 2.79
C GLY A 16 6.62 -2.16 3.26
N ASP A 17 7.66 -2.02 2.44
CA ASP A 17 8.73 -1.06 2.70
C ASP A 17 8.77 0.02 1.60
N VAL A 18 8.32 1.22 1.98
CA VAL A 18 8.25 2.38 1.08
C VAL A 18 9.65 2.71 0.52
N GLY A 19 10.71 2.57 1.33
CA GLY A 19 12.09 2.83 0.90
C GLY A 19 12.55 1.90 -0.22
N SER A 20 12.26 0.61 -0.11
CA SER A 20 12.61 -0.39 -1.12
C SER A 20 11.85 -0.19 -2.43
N VAL A 21 10.55 0.14 -2.35
CA VAL A 21 9.74 0.45 -3.53
C VAL A 21 10.27 1.70 -4.23
N THR A 22 10.52 2.78 -3.48
CA THR A 22 11.05 4.04 -4.02
C THR A 22 12.46 3.87 -4.60
N SER A 23 13.32 3.07 -3.97
CA SER A 23 14.64 2.72 -4.54
C SER A 23 14.51 2.01 -5.89
N THR A 24 13.57 1.06 -6.00
CA THR A 24 13.29 0.36 -7.27
C THR A 24 12.74 1.33 -8.32
N MET A 25 11.87 2.25 -7.93
CA MET A 25 11.35 3.31 -8.80
C MET A 25 12.48 4.15 -9.40
N TYR A 26 13.42 4.62 -8.58
CA TYR A 26 14.57 5.40 -9.06
C TYR A 26 15.45 4.61 -10.02
N ALA A 27 15.69 3.31 -9.74
CA ALA A 27 16.44 2.45 -10.65
C ALA A 27 15.74 2.31 -12.01
N MET A 28 14.43 2.06 -12.01
CA MET A 28 13.64 1.98 -13.26
C MET A 28 13.70 3.28 -14.05
N ARG A 29 13.60 4.43 -13.36
CA ARG A 29 13.69 5.74 -14.00
C ARG A 29 15.06 5.95 -14.66
N SER A 30 16.15 5.66 -13.94
CA SER A 30 17.52 5.77 -14.46
C SER A 30 17.76 4.85 -15.66
N TYR A 31 17.21 3.63 -15.65
CA TYR A 31 17.28 2.75 -16.82
C TYR A 31 16.50 3.30 -18.01
N GLY A 32 15.31 3.87 -17.79
CA GLY A 32 14.55 4.54 -18.83
C GLY A 32 15.33 5.69 -19.48
N ASP A 33 15.97 6.53 -18.67
CA ASP A 33 16.81 7.64 -19.14
C ASP A 33 17.97 7.16 -20.01
N ALA A 34 18.67 6.10 -19.58
CA ALA A 34 19.78 5.52 -20.35
C ALA A 34 19.33 4.92 -21.70
N LEU A 35 18.15 4.29 -21.74
CA LEU A 35 17.59 3.74 -22.98
C LEU A 35 17.16 4.85 -23.94
N HIS A 36 16.59 5.94 -23.42
CA HIS A 36 16.28 7.14 -24.22
C HIS A 36 17.53 7.79 -24.78
N GLU A 37 18.58 7.95 -23.98
CA GLU A 37 19.86 8.50 -24.43
C GLU A 37 20.46 7.64 -25.56
N ALA A 38 20.45 6.31 -25.40
CA ALA A 38 20.90 5.39 -26.43
C ALA A 38 20.06 5.50 -27.71
N GLY A 39 18.73 5.54 -27.61
CA GLY A 39 17.83 5.70 -28.76
C GLY A 39 18.02 7.04 -29.48
N ALA A 40 18.20 8.12 -28.75
CA ALA A 40 18.50 9.44 -29.31
C ALA A 40 19.88 9.46 -30.00
N GLY A 41 20.89 8.85 -29.39
CA GLY A 41 22.23 8.68 -29.97
C GLY A 41 22.19 7.90 -31.28
N LEU A 42 21.51 6.76 -31.31
CA LEU A 42 21.33 5.94 -32.51
C LEU A 42 20.57 6.70 -33.61
N SER A 43 19.57 7.52 -33.25
CA SER A 43 18.80 8.33 -34.22
C SER A 43 19.63 9.41 -34.90
N ARG A 44 20.74 9.85 -34.29
CA ARG A 44 21.65 10.88 -34.83
C ARG A 44 22.71 10.30 -35.77
N ILE A 45 22.85 8.98 -35.85
CA ILE A 45 23.79 8.35 -36.77
C ILE A 45 23.25 8.57 -38.19
N ASP A 46 23.93 9.43 -38.94
CA ASP A 46 23.71 9.55 -40.36
C ASP A 46 24.20 8.28 -41.06
N THR A 47 23.29 7.64 -41.77
CA THR A 47 23.57 6.41 -42.51
C THR A 47 23.51 6.62 -44.02
N GLN A 48 23.11 7.82 -44.47
CA GLN A 48 22.88 8.17 -45.86
C GLN A 48 24.14 8.74 -46.51
N ASP A 49 24.96 9.47 -45.75
CA ASP A 49 26.19 10.06 -46.25
C ASP A 49 27.42 9.12 -46.08
N GLY A 50 28.25 9.05 -47.12
CA GLY A 50 29.58 8.43 -47.08
C GLY A 50 29.67 6.91 -47.22
N TRP A 51 28.58 6.15 -47.06
CA TRP A 51 28.60 4.68 -47.23
C TRP A 51 27.50 4.18 -48.17
N GLN A 52 27.87 3.88 -49.42
CA GLN A 52 26.96 3.46 -50.49
C GLN A 52 27.19 1.99 -50.92
N GLY A 53 26.20 1.40 -51.60
CA GLY A 53 26.23 0.02 -52.11
C GLY A 53 25.49 -0.99 -51.22
N GLN A 54 25.39 -2.23 -51.70
CA GLN A 54 24.55 -3.30 -51.12
C GLN A 54 24.79 -3.53 -49.61
N ALA A 55 26.03 -3.36 -49.13
CA ALA A 55 26.35 -3.48 -47.71
C ALA A 55 25.73 -2.36 -46.85
N GLY A 56 25.75 -1.12 -47.36
CA GLY A 56 25.10 0.03 -46.71
C GLY A 56 23.58 -0.09 -46.70
N ASP A 57 22.99 -0.59 -47.79
CA ASP A 57 21.55 -0.84 -47.89
C ASP A 57 21.08 -1.90 -46.90
N GLN A 58 21.85 -3.00 -46.75
CA GLN A 58 21.58 -4.04 -45.76
C GLN A 58 21.74 -3.54 -44.33
N PHE A 59 22.74 -2.70 -44.06
CA PHE A 59 22.90 -2.06 -42.74
C PHE A 59 21.71 -1.17 -42.41
N ARG A 60 21.33 -0.25 -43.30
CA ARG A 60 20.15 0.60 -43.13
C ARG A 60 18.89 -0.25 -42.93
N GLY A 61 18.69 -1.29 -43.74
CA GLY A 61 17.57 -2.21 -43.59
C GLY A 61 17.46 -2.86 -42.20
N ARG A 62 18.58 -3.13 -41.52
CA ARG A 62 18.58 -3.67 -40.14
C ARG A 62 18.59 -2.60 -39.05
N PHE A 63 19.17 -1.43 -39.34
CA PHE A 63 19.30 -0.32 -38.40
C PHE A 63 17.99 0.48 -38.29
N HIS A 64 17.23 0.55 -39.39
CA HIS A 64 15.90 1.18 -39.40
C HIS A 64 15.01 0.54 -38.33
N GLY A 65 14.49 1.38 -37.44
CA GLY A 65 13.62 0.97 -36.33
C GLY A 65 14.35 0.57 -35.06
N GLU A 66 15.67 0.35 -35.07
CA GLU A 66 16.41 0.07 -33.84
C GLU A 66 16.37 1.26 -32.87
N PRO A 67 16.66 2.53 -33.27
CA PRO A 67 16.54 3.67 -32.36
C PRO A 67 15.16 3.78 -31.70
N LYS A 68 14.09 3.52 -32.45
CA LYS A 68 12.72 3.52 -31.95
C LYS A 68 12.50 2.48 -30.85
N LYS A 69 13.06 1.26 -30.99
CA LYS A 69 12.91 0.22 -29.94
C LYS A 69 13.57 0.62 -28.63
N TRP A 70 14.72 1.32 -28.67
CA TRP A 70 15.38 1.83 -27.48
C TRP A 70 14.54 2.92 -26.79
N LEU A 71 13.94 3.82 -27.58
CA LEU A 71 13.01 4.83 -27.07
C LEU A 71 11.75 4.19 -26.44
N ASP A 72 11.11 3.26 -27.16
CA ASP A 72 9.92 2.54 -26.68
C ASP A 72 10.24 1.73 -25.40
N ALA A 73 11.44 1.17 -25.29
CA ALA A 73 11.90 0.51 -24.09
C ALA A 73 12.06 1.51 -22.93
N GLY A 74 12.67 2.67 -23.17
CA GLY A 74 12.80 3.71 -22.17
C GLY A 74 11.43 4.18 -21.64
N ASP A 75 10.46 4.36 -22.53
CA ASP A 75 9.08 4.70 -22.16
C ASP A 75 8.44 3.64 -21.24
N CYS A 76 8.69 2.36 -21.52
CA CYS A 76 8.21 1.27 -20.65
C CYS A 76 8.81 1.33 -19.24
N PHE A 77 10.11 1.62 -19.12
CA PHE A 77 10.80 1.75 -17.84
C PHE A 77 10.35 2.99 -17.06
N HIS A 78 10.14 4.12 -17.74
CA HIS A 78 9.53 5.31 -17.13
C HIS A 78 8.09 5.05 -16.67
N GLY A 79 7.29 4.35 -17.47
CA GLY A 79 5.92 3.94 -17.09
C GLY A 79 5.90 3.07 -15.84
N ALA A 80 6.82 2.10 -15.73
CA ALA A 80 6.98 1.28 -14.54
C ALA A 80 7.43 2.09 -13.32
N ALA A 81 8.35 3.05 -13.49
CA ALA A 81 8.76 3.95 -12.42
C ALA A 81 7.58 4.77 -11.87
N ASN A 82 6.76 5.35 -12.75
CA ASN A 82 5.57 6.12 -12.34
C ASN A 82 4.53 5.26 -11.59
N ALA A 83 4.37 4.01 -12.00
CA ALA A 83 3.51 3.05 -11.32
C ALA A 83 4.02 2.72 -9.90
N LEU A 84 5.33 2.50 -9.74
CA LEU A 84 5.94 2.28 -8.44
C LEU A 84 5.89 3.52 -7.54
N ASP A 85 6.02 4.72 -8.10
CA ASP A 85 5.89 5.98 -7.37
C ASP A 85 4.48 6.16 -6.78
N SER A 86 3.46 5.90 -7.62
CA SER A 86 2.05 5.93 -7.21
C SER A 86 1.76 4.88 -6.12
N TYR A 87 2.32 3.67 -6.27
CA TYR A 87 2.19 2.61 -5.28
C TYR A 87 2.89 2.97 -3.97
N ALA A 88 4.12 3.48 -4.01
CA ALA A 88 4.87 3.91 -2.82
C ALA A 88 4.12 4.99 -2.03
N SER A 89 3.59 5.98 -2.73
CA SER A 89 2.77 7.05 -2.13
C SER A 89 1.52 6.49 -1.46
N THR A 90 0.82 5.57 -2.11
CA THR A 90 -0.38 4.92 -1.53
C THR A 90 -0.02 4.02 -0.35
N LEU A 91 1.10 3.29 -0.40
CA LEU A 91 1.59 2.45 0.69
C LEU A 91 1.90 3.30 1.93
N GLN A 92 2.59 4.43 1.76
CA GLN A 92 2.89 5.35 2.84
C GLN A 92 1.61 5.93 3.45
N TRP A 93 0.66 6.36 2.61
CA TRP A 93 -0.65 6.83 3.08
C TRP A 93 -1.41 5.74 3.85
N ALA A 94 -1.45 4.50 3.34
CA ALA A 94 -2.14 3.39 3.98
C ALA A 94 -1.52 3.01 5.33
N GLN A 95 -0.19 3.06 5.45
CA GLN A 95 0.52 2.89 6.72
C GLN A 95 0.19 4.01 7.71
N GLY A 96 0.03 5.25 7.24
CA GLY A 96 -0.49 6.35 8.07
C GLY A 96 -1.91 6.08 8.58
N GLN A 97 -2.82 5.65 7.70
CA GLN A 97 -4.19 5.30 8.08
C GLN A 97 -4.28 4.12 9.04
N ALA A 98 -3.35 3.16 8.96
CA ALA A 98 -3.25 2.08 9.94
C ALA A 98 -2.83 2.59 11.32
N GLY A 99 -1.94 3.59 11.40
CA GLY A 99 -1.60 4.28 12.64
C GLY A 99 -2.82 5.00 13.25
N ASP A 100 -3.57 5.74 12.44
CA ASP A 100 -4.81 6.39 12.88
C ASP A 100 -5.85 5.36 13.39
N ALA A 101 -5.97 4.22 12.69
CA ALA A 101 -6.88 3.14 13.08
C ALA A 101 -6.47 2.50 14.42
N ILE A 102 -5.17 2.32 14.66
CA ILE A 102 -4.64 1.85 15.95
C ILE A 102 -5.05 2.81 17.07
N THR A 103 -4.85 4.11 16.91
CA THR A 103 -5.24 5.10 17.92
C THR A 103 -6.73 5.03 18.21
N LEU A 104 -7.58 5.02 17.16
CA LEU A 104 -9.02 4.96 17.32
C LEU A 104 -9.50 3.66 17.98
N TRP A 105 -8.85 2.54 17.67
CA TRP A 105 -9.11 1.25 18.30
C TRP A 105 -8.79 1.30 19.80
N ASN A 106 -7.61 1.81 20.16
CA ASN A 106 -7.18 1.93 21.55
C ASN A 106 -8.08 2.87 22.37
N ASP A 107 -8.58 3.95 21.76
CA ASP A 107 -9.58 4.82 22.38
C ASP A 107 -10.89 4.06 22.66
N GLY A 108 -11.37 3.28 21.69
CA GLY A 108 -12.56 2.43 21.87
C GLY A 108 -12.37 1.39 22.97
N GLN A 109 -11.20 0.74 23.02
CA GLN A 109 -10.86 -0.21 24.10
C GLN A 109 -10.87 0.45 25.47
N THR A 110 -10.36 1.67 25.58
CA THR A 110 -10.34 2.44 26.83
C THR A 110 -11.75 2.80 27.28
N GLU A 111 -12.61 3.26 26.37
CA GLU A 111 -14.01 3.57 26.67
C GLU A 111 -14.78 2.34 27.14
N THR A 112 -14.60 1.19 26.49
CA THR A 112 -15.21 -0.07 26.92
C THR A 112 -14.74 -0.49 28.30
N ALA A 113 -13.43 -0.41 28.57
CA ALA A 113 -12.87 -0.80 29.87
C ALA A 113 -13.44 0.07 31.00
N ASN A 114 -13.50 1.39 30.79
CA ASN A 114 -14.07 2.33 31.75
C ASN A 114 -15.56 2.09 31.97
N ALA A 115 -16.33 1.89 30.90
CA ALA A 115 -17.75 1.61 30.98
C ALA A 115 -18.04 0.30 31.71
N LYS A 116 -17.22 -0.74 31.45
CA LYS A 116 -17.33 -2.03 32.14
C LYS A 116 -17.05 -1.90 33.63
N ALA A 117 -16.00 -1.19 34.02
CA ALA A 117 -15.70 -0.95 35.43
C ALA A 117 -16.85 -0.19 36.15
N ALA A 118 -17.42 0.83 35.49
CA ALA A 118 -18.57 1.56 36.02
C ALA A 118 -19.83 0.69 36.14
N HIS A 119 -20.08 -0.16 35.13
CA HIS A 119 -21.18 -1.11 35.12
C HIS A 119 -21.04 -2.16 36.23
N ASP A 120 -19.87 -2.78 36.35
CA ASP A 120 -19.57 -3.77 37.40
C ASP A 120 -19.79 -3.17 38.80
N HIS A 121 -19.37 -1.91 39.01
CA HIS A 121 -19.61 -1.18 40.26
C HIS A 121 -21.10 -0.95 40.51
N ALA A 122 -21.86 -0.49 39.50
CA ALA A 122 -23.30 -0.27 39.63
C ALA A 122 -24.06 -1.57 39.94
N VAL A 123 -23.68 -2.68 39.31
CA VAL A 123 -24.23 -4.01 39.59
C VAL A 123 -23.92 -4.46 41.01
N ALA A 124 -22.68 -4.25 41.48
CA ALA A 124 -22.29 -4.59 42.85
C ALA A 124 -23.09 -3.78 43.89
N GLN A 125 -23.25 -2.48 43.68
CA GLN A 125 -24.06 -1.61 44.54
C GLN A 125 -25.53 -2.05 44.55
N ALA A 126 -26.12 -2.31 43.39
CA ALA A 126 -27.51 -2.74 43.30
C ALA A 126 -27.77 -4.09 43.99
N LYS A 127 -26.79 -5.01 43.94
CA LYS A 127 -26.84 -6.28 44.68
C LYS A 127 -26.76 -6.07 46.19
N GLN A 128 -25.86 -5.20 46.65
CA GLN A 128 -25.74 -4.88 48.07
C GLN A 128 -27.02 -4.23 48.60
N ASP A 129 -27.58 -3.24 47.90
CA ASP A 129 -28.82 -2.58 48.30
C ASP A 129 -30.01 -3.56 48.38
N ALA A 130 -30.11 -4.51 47.45
CA ALA A 130 -31.15 -5.53 47.47
C ALA A 130 -30.98 -6.52 48.64
N ALA A 131 -29.74 -6.89 48.95
CA ALA A 131 -29.42 -7.73 50.10
C ALA A 131 -29.77 -7.02 51.42
N ASP A 132 -29.42 -5.74 51.56
CA ASP A 132 -29.70 -4.94 52.76
C ASP A 132 -31.21 -4.75 52.96
N LYS A 133 -31.98 -4.50 51.90
CA LYS A 133 -33.46 -4.44 51.97
C LYS A 133 -34.07 -5.78 52.37
N THR A 134 -33.55 -6.88 51.84
CA THR A 134 -34.00 -8.24 52.19
C THR A 134 -33.70 -8.55 53.65
N ALA A 135 -32.51 -8.19 54.14
CA ALA A 135 -32.15 -8.33 55.55
C ALA A 135 -33.05 -7.49 56.48
N ASN A 136 -33.50 -6.33 56.01
CA ASN A 136 -34.45 -5.46 56.71
C ASN A 136 -35.93 -5.89 56.55
N GLY A 137 -36.18 -7.14 56.10
CA GLY A 137 -37.51 -7.73 56.06
C GLY A 137 -38.33 -7.40 54.80
N THR A 138 -37.72 -6.78 53.78
CA THR A 138 -38.36 -6.53 52.49
C THR A 138 -37.69 -7.38 51.40
N PRO A 139 -38.24 -8.56 51.06
CA PRO A 139 -37.67 -9.41 50.01
C PRO A 139 -37.49 -8.62 48.71
N THR A 140 -36.23 -8.39 48.32
CA THR A 140 -35.87 -7.55 47.18
C THR A 140 -34.82 -8.26 46.34
N THR A 141 -35.03 -8.33 45.04
CA THR A 141 -34.03 -8.80 44.07
C THR A 141 -33.32 -7.61 43.44
N ALA A 142 -32.02 -7.76 43.15
CA ALA A 142 -31.28 -6.73 42.43
C ALA A 142 -31.87 -6.51 41.04
N PRO A 143 -32.02 -5.26 40.57
CA PRO A 143 -32.43 -4.98 39.20
C PRO A 143 -31.39 -5.50 38.20
N ASP A 144 -31.84 -5.90 37.01
CA ASP A 144 -30.96 -6.14 35.89
C ASP A 144 -30.50 -4.79 35.30
N ILE A 145 -29.19 -4.61 35.22
CA ILE A 145 -28.57 -3.39 34.68
C ILE A 145 -27.96 -3.78 33.33
N PRO A 146 -28.55 -3.37 32.19
CA PRO A 146 -27.98 -3.69 30.89
C PRO A 146 -26.65 -2.97 30.67
N PHE A 147 -25.68 -3.67 30.08
CA PHE A 147 -24.43 -3.05 29.62
C PHE A 147 -24.57 -2.62 28.16
N ASN A 148 -24.25 -1.35 27.89
CA ASN A 148 -24.07 -0.84 26.54
C ASN A 148 -22.61 -0.43 26.38
N ASP A 149 -21.95 -0.91 25.33
CA ASP A 149 -20.54 -0.63 25.09
C ASP A 149 -20.37 0.67 24.29
N PRO A 150 -19.91 1.77 24.90
CA PRO A 150 -19.70 3.02 24.18
C PRO A 150 -18.52 2.98 23.20
N GLY A 151 -17.56 2.07 23.41
CA GLY A 151 -16.33 1.98 22.62
C GLY A 151 -16.49 1.25 21.28
N GLU A 152 -17.60 0.52 21.09
CA GLU A 152 -17.78 -0.33 19.90
C GLU A 152 -17.83 0.48 18.60
N ALA A 153 -18.48 1.64 18.60
CA ALA A 153 -18.54 2.50 17.42
C ALA A 153 -17.14 2.95 16.96
N LYS A 154 -16.23 3.22 17.89
CA LYS A 154 -14.84 3.59 17.57
C LYS A 154 -14.06 2.41 17.02
N ARG A 155 -14.19 1.23 17.62
CA ARG A 155 -13.54 0.01 17.10
C ARG A 155 -14.03 -0.34 15.70
N GLU A 156 -15.32 -0.18 15.44
CA GLU A 156 -15.87 -0.41 14.10
C GLU A 156 -15.33 0.60 13.09
N ALA A 157 -15.30 1.89 13.43
CA ALA A 157 -14.69 2.91 12.59
C ALA A 157 -13.19 2.67 12.34
N ALA A 158 -12.47 2.14 13.32
CA ALA A 158 -11.06 1.74 13.17
C ALA A 158 -10.91 0.59 12.16
N ARG A 159 -11.74 -0.46 12.27
CA ARG A 159 -11.75 -1.58 11.30
C ARG A 159 -12.05 -1.09 9.89
N GLN A 160 -13.06 -0.23 9.73
CA GLN A 160 -13.43 0.34 8.43
C GLN A 160 -12.31 1.18 7.82
N LYS A 161 -11.63 1.99 8.63
CA LYS A 161 -10.47 2.78 8.19
C LYS A 161 -9.34 1.89 7.68
N LEU A 162 -8.96 0.86 8.44
CA LEU A 162 -7.92 -0.08 8.03
C LEU A 162 -8.30 -0.84 6.75
N ASN A 163 -9.54 -1.32 6.66
CA ASN A 163 -10.03 -2.05 5.49
C ASN A 163 -10.06 -1.17 4.23
N SER A 164 -10.47 0.09 4.36
CA SER A 164 -10.46 1.06 3.27
C SER A 164 -9.02 1.33 2.79
N ALA A 165 -8.09 1.52 3.73
CA ALA A 165 -6.68 1.72 3.41
C ALA A 165 -6.07 0.53 2.66
N ARG A 166 -6.33 -0.69 3.14
CA ARG A 166 -5.90 -1.94 2.48
C ARG A 166 -6.50 -2.09 1.08
N SER A 167 -7.78 -1.77 0.92
CA SER A 167 -8.47 -1.88 -0.38
C SER A 167 -7.92 -0.90 -1.40
N GLN A 168 -7.68 0.35 -1.00
CA GLN A 168 -7.09 1.36 -1.86
C GLN A 168 -5.66 0.98 -2.27
N LEU A 169 -4.84 0.52 -1.32
CA LEU A 169 -3.49 0.04 -1.62
C LEU A 169 -3.51 -1.12 -2.62
N LYS A 170 -4.40 -2.10 -2.41
CA LYS A 170 -4.57 -3.22 -3.34
C LYS A 170 -4.93 -2.73 -4.74
N SER A 171 -5.88 -1.81 -4.87
CA SER A 171 -6.29 -1.25 -6.17
C SER A 171 -5.14 -0.54 -6.89
N THR A 172 -4.33 0.23 -6.16
CA THR A 172 -3.12 0.85 -6.74
C THR A 172 -2.10 -0.20 -7.15
N GLY A 173 -1.92 -1.26 -6.35
CA GLY A 173 -1.05 -2.39 -6.68
C GLY A 173 -1.48 -3.12 -7.96
N ASP A 174 -2.76 -3.45 -8.09
CA ASP A 174 -3.33 -4.08 -9.29
C ASP A 174 -3.17 -3.19 -10.54
N THR A 175 -3.16 -1.87 -10.35
CA THR A 175 -2.91 -0.91 -11.44
C THR A 175 -1.43 -0.88 -11.81
N ALA A 176 -0.53 -0.90 -10.82
CA ALA A 176 0.90 -0.90 -11.04
C ALA A 176 1.39 -2.19 -11.73
N GLU A 177 0.79 -3.33 -11.40
CA GLU A 177 1.10 -4.61 -12.04
C GLU A 177 0.83 -4.58 -13.55
N LYS A 178 -0.26 -3.93 -13.99
CA LYS A 178 -0.60 -3.78 -15.42
C LYS A 178 0.42 -2.93 -16.19
N SER A 179 1.18 -2.11 -15.50
CA SER A 179 2.20 -1.22 -16.08
C SER A 179 3.59 -1.89 -16.19
N ARG A 180 3.71 -3.18 -15.90
CA ARG A 180 4.99 -3.89 -15.92
C ARG A 180 5.60 -3.86 -17.35
N PRO A 181 6.90 -3.58 -17.51
CA PRO A 181 7.56 -3.60 -18.81
C PRO A 181 7.43 -4.97 -19.47
N SER A 182 7.13 -5.00 -20.76
CA SER A 182 7.13 -6.25 -21.54
C SER A 182 8.57 -6.73 -21.77
N PRO A 183 8.86 -8.04 -21.67
CA PRO A 183 10.22 -8.57 -21.85
C PRO A 183 10.81 -8.36 -23.25
N GLN A 184 10.01 -7.96 -24.25
CA GLN A 184 10.49 -7.59 -25.59
C GLN A 184 11.20 -6.24 -25.63
N ALA A 185 11.13 -5.43 -24.57
CA ALA A 185 11.77 -4.11 -24.49
C ALA A 185 13.28 -4.19 -24.16
N SER A 186 13.82 -5.36 -23.81
CA SER A 186 15.26 -5.51 -23.59
C SER A 186 15.98 -5.85 -24.90
N PRO A 187 16.82 -4.97 -25.46
CA PRO A 187 17.66 -5.33 -26.58
C PRO A 187 18.59 -6.47 -26.13
N ALA A 188 18.52 -7.59 -26.85
CA ALA A 188 19.24 -8.81 -26.50
C ALA A 188 20.74 -8.51 -26.32
N ARG A 189 21.30 -8.89 -25.17
CA ARG A 189 22.74 -8.84 -24.90
C ARG A 189 23.43 -9.71 -25.95
N ARG A 190 23.95 -9.13 -27.04
CA ARG A 190 24.79 -9.87 -27.98
C ARG A 190 26.04 -10.30 -27.21
N ARG A 191 26.17 -11.59 -26.95
CA ARG A 191 27.44 -12.21 -26.57
C ARG A 191 28.39 -12.00 -27.74
N THR A 192 29.40 -11.15 -27.53
CA THR A 192 30.59 -11.11 -28.39
C THR A 192 31.35 -12.41 -28.16
N GLY A 193 31.33 -13.29 -29.17
CA GLY A 193 32.27 -14.40 -29.30
C GLY A 193 33.53 -13.95 -30.03
#